data_AF-A0A0C9Z192-F1
#
_entry.id   AF-A0A0C9Z192-F1
#
_cell.length_a   1.000
_cell.length_b   1.000
_cell.length_c   1.000
_cell.angle_alpha   90.00
_cell.angle_beta   90.00
_cell.angle_gamma   90.00
#
_symmetry.space_group_name_H-M   'P 1'
#
loop_
_entity.id
_entity.type
_entity.pdbx_description
1 polymer ?
#
loop_
_entity_poly.entity_id
_entity_poly.type
_entity_poly.pdbx_seq_one_letter_code
_entity_poly.pdbx_strand_id
1 'polypeptide(L)'
;PSISHPAQSLKIPTFSTSMQYSAQNIAQNGIGAILVFEYLYFLLQVKPGRNDIQEDLNLAGEEYQSSGIQAKVNKLIQEAFQNHDDNVEVLCPILVKIAQGNQLSKILNREG
;
A
#
# COMPACT_ATOMS: atom_id res chain seq x y z
N PRO A 1 -9.39 29.61 16.35
CA PRO A 1 -8.73 28.56 17.16
C PRO A 1 -7.77 27.73 16.29
N SER A 2 -6.46 27.90 16.49
CA SER A 2 -5.47 27.06 15.82
C SER A 2 -5.42 25.72 16.54
N ILE A 3 -5.87 24.65 15.87
CA ILE A 3 -5.80 23.30 16.43
C ILE A 3 -4.35 22.86 16.28
N SER A 4 -3.55 23.07 17.33
CA SER A 4 -2.22 22.47 17.43
C SER A 4 -2.42 20.98 17.68
N HIS A 5 -2.44 20.20 16.61
CA HIS A 5 -2.19 18.76 16.72
C HIS A 5 -0.68 18.62 16.90
N PRO A 6 -0.17 18.03 18.01
CA PRO A 6 1.19 17.54 18.00
C PRO A 6 1.25 16.56 16.83
N ALA A 7 1.98 16.91 15.78
CA ALA A 7 2.14 16.06 14.61
C ALA A 7 2.91 14.82 15.06
N GLN A 8 2.17 13.79 15.47
CA GLN A 8 2.73 12.49 15.78
C GLN A 8 3.24 11.94 14.45
N SER A 9 4.56 11.94 14.28
CA SER A 9 5.19 11.45 13.07
C SER A 9 4.90 9.97 12.93
N LEU A 10 4.16 9.59 11.88
CA LEU A 10 3.84 8.21 11.59
C LEU A 10 5.06 7.50 11.02
N LYS A 11 5.35 6.30 11.53
CA LYS A 11 6.35 5.42 10.94
C LYS A 11 5.69 4.63 9.81
N ILE A 12 6.05 4.96 8.57
CA ILE A 12 5.56 4.27 7.38
C ILE A 12 6.37 2.98 7.16
N PRO A 13 5.73 1.81 6.98
CA PRO A 13 6.43 0.58 6.65
C PRO A 13 7.11 0.65 5.27
N THR A 14 8.21 -0.07 5.10
CA THR A 14 8.82 -0.29 3.78
C THR A 14 8.04 -1.36 3.04
N PHE A 15 7.61 -1.06 1.81
CA PHE A 15 6.76 -1.96 1.02
C PHE A 15 7.51 -2.64 -0.13
N SER A 16 8.60 -2.05 -0.58
CA SER A 16 9.47 -2.66 -1.58
C SER A 16 10.36 -3.75 -0.98
N THR A 17 10.64 -4.76 -1.80
CA THR A 17 11.64 -5.80 -1.53
C THR A 17 12.98 -5.55 -2.22
N SER A 18 13.09 -4.48 -3.01
CA SER A 18 14.32 -4.06 -3.71
C SER A 18 15.10 -3.02 -2.91
N MET A 19 16.43 -3.15 -2.89
CA MET A 19 17.33 -2.21 -2.19
C MET A 19 17.91 -1.10 -3.09
N GLN A 20 17.59 -1.07 -4.39
CA GLN A 20 18.11 -0.05 -5.32
C GLN A 20 17.08 1.04 -5.59
N TYR A 21 17.52 2.31 -5.60
CA TYR A 21 16.71 3.43 -6.07
C TYR A 21 16.49 3.33 -7.59
N SER A 22 15.42 2.65 -7.99
CA SER A 22 14.96 2.52 -9.38
C SER A 22 13.48 2.90 -9.51
N ALA A 23 13.02 3.15 -10.74
CA ALA A 23 11.59 3.39 -11.02
C ALA A 23 10.71 2.23 -10.53
N GLN A 24 11.19 0.99 -10.65
CA GLN A 24 10.53 -0.19 -10.09
C GLN A 24 10.39 -0.12 -8.56
N ASN A 25 11.44 0.27 -7.84
CA ASN A 25 11.40 0.41 -6.38
C ASN A 25 10.40 1.50 -5.95
N ILE A 26 10.33 2.61 -6.70
CA ILE A 26 9.34 3.67 -6.49
C ILE A 26 7.93 3.12 -6.70
N ALA A 27 7.70 2.37 -7.79
CA ALA A 27 6.40 1.76 -8.08
C ALA A 27 5.96 0.76 -6.99
N GLN A 28 6.87 -0.09 -6.52
CA GLN A 28 6.60 -1.05 -5.43
C GLN A 28 6.21 -0.35 -4.13
N ASN A 29 6.98 0.68 -3.72
CA ASN A 29 6.63 1.45 -2.52
C ASN A 29 5.34 2.25 -2.69
N GLY A 30 5.15 2.88 -3.85
CA GLY A 30 3.97 3.70 -4.15
C GLY A 30 2.68 2.87 -4.13
N ILE A 31 2.65 1.74 -4.82
CA ILE A 31 1.48 0.85 -4.81
C ILE A 31 1.26 0.26 -3.42
N GLY A 32 2.32 -0.21 -2.74
CA GLY A 32 2.19 -0.72 -1.38
C GLY A 32 1.56 0.29 -0.44
N ALA A 33 2.03 1.55 -0.47
CA ALA A 33 1.46 2.62 0.33
C ALA A 33 -0.03 2.88 0.02
N ILE A 34 -0.41 2.92 -1.27
CA ILE A 34 -1.80 3.12 -1.69
C ILE A 34 -2.71 2.04 -1.08
N LEU A 35 -2.29 0.78 -1.17
CA LEU A 35 -3.10 -0.35 -0.68
C LEU A 35 -3.20 -0.38 0.85
N VAL A 36 -2.12 -0.07 1.56
CA VAL A 36 -2.11 0.04 3.03
C VAL A 36 -2.98 1.20 3.49
N PHE A 37 -2.88 2.38 2.86
CA PHE A 37 -3.71 3.53 3.22
C PHE A 37 -5.18 3.34 2.88
N GLU A 38 -5.51 2.66 1.76
CA GLU A 38 -6.87 2.24 1.45
C GLU A 38 -7.45 1.41 2.59
N TYR A 39 -6.73 0.38 3.04
CA TYR A 39 -7.19 -0.49 4.12
C TYR A 39 -7.31 0.25 5.45
N LEU A 40 -6.31 1.07 5.80
CA LEU A 40 -6.34 1.93 6.98
C LEU A 40 -7.59 2.83 6.98
N TYR A 41 -7.93 3.42 5.83
CA TYR A 41 -9.13 4.25 5.71
C TYR A 41 -10.42 3.49 6.04
N PHE A 42 -10.53 2.22 5.66
CA PHE A 42 -11.67 1.39 6.04
C PHE A 42 -11.62 0.97 7.51
N LEU A 43 -10.45 0.58 8.03
CA LEU A 43 -10.27 0.25 9.46
C LEU A 43 -10.75 1.38 10.38
N LEU A 44 -10.39 2.62 10.04
CA LEU A 44 -10.78 3.81 10.79
C LEU A 44 -12.29 4.10 10.74
N GLN A 45 -13.00 3.65 9.71
CA GLN A 45 -14.45 3.81 9.60
C GLN A 45 -15.22 2.76 10.40
N VAL A 46 -14.73 1.53 10.48
CA VAL A 46 -15.45 0.42 11.14
C VAL A 46 -15.30 0.43 12.66
N LYS A 47 -14.30 1.12 13.22
CA LYS A 47 -14.03 1.18 14.66
C LYS A 47 -14.12 2.61 15.20
N PRO A 48 -15.32 3.15 15.44
CA PRO A 48 -15.45 4.44 16.11
C PRO A 48 -14.81 4.38 17.51
N GLY A 49 -13.83 5.25 17.76
CA GLY A 49 -13.22 5.42 19.09
C GLY A 49 -11.79 4.89 19.28
N ARG A 50 -11.11 4.38 18.24
CA ARG A 50 -9.66 4.13 18.32
C ARG A 50 -8.90 5.46 18.25
N ASN A 51 -8.02 5.68 19.23
CA ASN A 51 -7.17 6.88 19.32
C ASN A 51 -5.74 6.66 18.77
N ASP A 52 -5.40 5.46 18.31
CA ASP A 52 -4.05 5.14 17.85
C ASP A 52 -4.01 4.75 16.36
N ILE A 53 -3.90 5.77 15.52
CA ILE A 53 -3.70 5.63 14.07
C ILE A 53 -2.43 4.84 13.72
N GLN A 54 -1.41 4.81 14.60
CA GLN A 54 -0.19 4.05 14.35
C GLN A 54 -0.43 2.55 14.54
N GLU A 55 -1.25 2.16 15.52
CA GLU A 55 -1.67 0.75 15.69
C GLU A 55 -2.43 0.26 14.44
N ASP A 56 -3.41 1.03 13.97
CA ASP A 56 -4.18 0.66 12.78
C ASP A 56 -3.33 0.67 11.50
N LEU A 57 -2.35 1.59 11.40
CA LEU A 57 -1.39 1.61 10.29
C LEU A 57 -0.47 0.37 10.33
N ASN A 58 -0.01 -0.04 11.51
CA ASN A 58 0.79 -1.26 11.67
C ASN A 58 -0.03 -2.48 11.26
N LEU A 59 -1.29 -2.58 11.70
CA LEU A 59 -2.20 -3.66 11.32
C LEU A 59 -2.40 -3.70 9.79
N ALA A 60 -2.60 -2.55 9.16
CA ALA A 60 -2.73 -2.48 7.71
C ALA A 60 -1.45 -2.91 6.97
N GLY A 61 -0.28 -2.53 7.50
CA GLY A 61 1.02 -2.96 6.99
C GLY A 61 1.24 -4.47 7.13
N GLU A 62 0.92 -5.02 8.30
CA GLU A 62 1.01 -6.46 8.59
C GLU A 62 0.09 -7.26 7.65
N GLU A 63 -1.14 -6.81 7.45
CA GLU A 63 -2.09 -7.47 6.54
C GLU A 63 -1.58 -7.48 5.09
N TYR A 64 -0.98 -6.38 4.63
CA TYR A 64 -0.38 -6.32 3.30
C TYR A 64 0.77 -7.33 3.11
N GLN A 65 1.58 -7.51 4.16
CA GLN A 65 2.71 -8.43 4.17
C GLN A 65 2.27 -9.90 4.30
N SER A 66 1.34 -10.19 5.21
CA SER A 66 0.92 -11.55 5.57
C SER A 66 -0.07 -12.17 4.56
N SER A 67 -0.90 -11.35 3.90
CA SER A 67 -1.91 -11.81 2.93
C SER A 67 -1.33 -12.33 1.60
N GLY A 68 -0.01 -12.23 1.40
CA GLY A 68 0.67 -12.56 0.14
C GLY A 68 0.42 -11.53 -0.98
N ILE A 69 -0.35 -10.47 -0.72
CA ILE A 69 -0.62 -9.40 -1.68
C ILE A 69 0.67 -8.66 -2.02
N GLN A 70 1.53 -8.36 -1.04
CA GLN A 70 2.83 -7.72 -1.30
C GLN A 70 3.67 -8.52 -2.30
N ALA A 71 3.83 -9.83 -2.08
CA ALA A 71 4.60 -10.70 -2.97
C ALA A 71 4.02 -10.71 -4.39
N LYS A 72 2.68 -10.81 -4.50
CA LYS A 72 1.98 -10.77 -5.79
C LYS A 72 2.16 -9.43 -6.51
N VAL A 73 1.98 -8.32 -5.82
CA VAL A 73 2.16 -6.96 -6.37
C VAL A 73 3.60 -6.76 -6.85
N ASN A 74 4.59 -7.10 -6.02
CA ASN A 74 6.00 -6.92 -6.38
C ASN A 74 6.38 -7.75 -7.62
N LYS A 75 5.85 -8.97 -7.73
CA LYS A 75 6.03 -9.81 -8.92
C LYS A 75 5.39 -9.20 -10.17
N LEU A 76 4.13 -8.75 -10.10
CA LEU A 76 3.45 -8.12 -11.24
C LEU A 76 4.15 -6.84 -11.70
N ILE A 77 4.64 -6.03 -10.76
CA ILE A 77 5.42 -4.84 -11.09
C ILE A 77 6.73 -5.24 -11.77
N GLN A 78 7.45 -6.22 -11.23
CA GLN A 78 8.68 -6.71 -11.86
C GLN A 78 8.44 -7.20 -13.29
N GLU A 79 7.39 -7.97 -13.53
CA GLU A 79 7.02 -8.44 -14.87
C GLU A 79 6.69 -7.27 -15.82
N ALA A 80 6.03 -6.22 -15.32
CA ALA A 80 5.73 -5.03 -16.13
C ALA A 80 7.01 -4.30 -16.58
N PHE A 81 7.96 -4.08 -15.65
CA PHE A 81 9.25 -3.45 -15.96
C PHE A 81 10.14 -4.33 -16.86
N GLN A 82 10.06 -5.65 -16.76
CA GLN A 82 10.76 -6.57 -17.66
C GLN A 82 10.24 -6.54 -19.10
N ASN A 83 8.94 -6.30 -19.29
CA ASN A 83 8.29 -6.33 -20.61
C ASN A 83 8.27 -4.97 -21.31
N HIS A 84 8.40 -3.87 -20.55
CA HIS A 84 8.15 -2.52 -21.05
C HIS A 84 9.25 -1.51 -20.68
N ASP A 85 10.36 -1.99 -20.10
CA ASP A 85 11.44 -1.17 -19.54
C ASP A 85 10.86 -0.06 -18.63
N ASP A 86 11.41 1.16 -18.69
CA ASP A 86 10.94 2.33 -17.94
C ASP A 86 9.92 3.18 -18.73
N ASN A 87 9.18 2.61 -19.69
CA ASN A 87 8.19 3.36 -20.47
C ASN A 87 6.97 3.76 -19.63
N VAL A 88 7.00 4.98 -19.09
CA VAL A 88 5.97 5.52 -18.19
C VAL A 88 4.56 5.52 -18.80
N GLU A 89 4.42 5.81 -20.10
CA GLU A 89 3.11 5.87 -20.75
C GLU A 89 2.41 4.50 -20.76
N VAL A 90 3.19 3.42 -20.88
CA VAL A 90 2.71 2.04 -20.82
C VAL A 90 2.60 1.55 -19.38
N LEU A 91 3.58 1.87 -18.53
CA LEU A 91 3.65 1.39 -17.15
C LEU A 91 2.54 1.99 -16.27
N CYS A 92 2.26 3.29 -16.35
CA CYS A 92 1.25 3.95 -15.53
C CYS A 92 -0.11 3.24 -15.53
N PRO A 93 -0.76 2.97 -16.69
CA PRO A 93 -2.03 2.26 -16.69
C PRO A 93 -1.93 0.82 -16.19
N ILE A 94 -0.78 0.14 -16.35
CA ILE A 94 -0.56 -1.21 -15.80
C ILE A 94 -0.48 -1.15 -14.28
N LEU A 95 0.29 -0.21 -13.72
CA LEU A 95 0.44 0.01 -12.29
C LEU A 95 -0.91 0.32 -11.61
N VAL A 96 -1.74 1.16 -12.24
CA VAL A 96 -3.11 1.43 -11.75
C VAL A 96 -3.95 0.15 -11.71
N LYS A 97 -3.90 -0.68 -12.76
CA LYS A 97 -4.61 -1.97 -12.80
C LYS A 97 -4.11 -2.94 -11.73
N ILE A 98 -2.80 -2.96 -11.46
CA ILE A 98 -2.21 -3.77 -10.39
C ILE A 98 -2.78 -3.33 -9.03
N ALA A 99 -2.81 -2.02 -8.74
CA ALA A 99 -3.38 -1.52 -7.49
C ALA A 99 -4.87 -1.88 -7.36
N GLN A 100 -5.69 -1.61 -8.37
CA GLN A 100 -7.12 -1.95 -8.38
C GLN A 100 -7.38 -3.46 -8.23
N GLY A 101 -6.55 -4.29 -8.88
CA GLY A 101 -6.65 -5.74 -8.80
C GLY A 101 -6.37 -6.30 -7.41
N ASN A 102 -5.56 -5.60 -6.61
CA ASN A 102 -4.98 -6.09 -5.36
C ASN A 102 -5.38 -5.27 -4.12
N GLN A 103 -6.44 -4.46 -4.20
CA GLN A 103 -7.05 -3.75 -3.08
C GLN A 103 -7.20 -4.63 -1.83
N LEU A 104 -6.71 -4.12 -0.70
CA LEU A 104 -6.74 -4.83 0.58
C LEU A 104 -8.14 -4.85 1.20
N SER A 105 -8.97 -3.85 0.87
CA SER A 105 -10.37 -3.77 1.31
C SER A 105 -11.19 -5.02 0.99
N LYS A 106 -10.78 -5.80 -0.04
CA LYS A 106 -11.39 -7.08 -0.40
C LYS A 106 -11.25 -8.15 0.69
N ILE A 107 -10.29 -8.00 1.62
CA ILE A 107 -10.10 -8.91 2.75
C ILE A 107 -11.20 -8.70 3.80
N LEU A 108 -11.61 -7.45 4.05
CA LEU A 108 -12.69 -7.13 5.00
C LEU A 108 -14.03 -7.81 4.63
N ASN A 109 -14.24 -8.09 3.35
CA ASN A 109 -15.46 -8.74 2.86
C ASN A 109 -15.43 -10.28 3.00
N ARG A 110 -14.32 -10.89 3.44
CA ARG A 110 -14.20 -12.35 3.60
C ARG A 110 -14.57 -12.84 5.00
N GLU A 111 -14.65 -11.94 5.97
CA GLU A 111 -14.99 -12.25 7.37
C GLU A 111 -16.47 -11.96 7.71
N GLY A 112 -17.31 -11.71 6.69
CA GLY A 112 -18.75 -11.48 6.81
C GLY A 112 -19.61 -12.66 6.40
#